data_AF-A0A5C2FRB9-F1
#
_entry.id   AF-A0A5C2FRB9-F1
#
_cell.length_a   1.000
_cell.length_b   1.000
_cell.length_c   1.000
_cell.angle_alpha   90.00
_cell.angle_beta   90.00
_cell.angle_gamma   90.00
#
_symmetry.space_group_name_H-M   'P 1'
#
loop_
_entity.id
_entity.type
_entity.pdbx_description
1 polymer ?
#
loop_
_entity_poly.entity_id
_entity_poly.type
_entity_poly.pdbx_seq_one_letter_code
_entity_poly.pdbx_strand_id
1 'polypeptide(L)'
;MARIPNVTLATELTIGRIREAGISTITARDLILTVVPEVESRIEEMIRELVSRAKFAPTALGSFLIKDNLDSYFQSWKEREKILKDVFGFSVSGSKIGQDFQLLVDVRNALMHGNGSFTSQQSQSLTAVLTLKKKLGVDLSVEVQGQKLLLDGLNRIKVCDAASKYLVEADLKCMGSQ
;
A
#
# COMPACT_ATOMS: atom_id res chain seq x y z
N MET A 1 -13.28 -18.98 -7.59
CA MET A 1 -12.45 -17.82 -7.98
C MET A 1 -11.37 -18.34 -8.92
N ALA A 2 -11.17 -17.75 -10.10
CA ALA A 2 -10.12 -18.21 -11.02
C ALA A 2 -8.75 -17.80 -10.46
N ARG A 3 -7.78 -18.73 -10.51
CA ARG A 3 -6.42 -18.50 -10.00
C ARG A 3 -5.77 -17.34 -10.74
N ILE A 4 -5.16 -16.41 -10.00
CA ILE A 4 -4.34 -15.36 -10.63
C ILE A 4 -3.01 -16.03 -11.02
N PRO A 5 -2.65 -16.07 -12.32
CA PRO A 5 -1.43 -16.72 -12.74
C PRO A 5 -0.21 -15.99 -12.17
N ASN A 6 0.80 -16.75 -11.77
CA ASN A 6 2.11 -16.24 -11.34
C ASN A 6 2.07 -15.34 -10.10
N VAL A 7 1.22 -15.64 -9.11
CA VAL A 7 1.34 -15.07 -7.75
C VAL A 7 1.32 -16.18 -6.70
N THR A 8 1.83 -15.89 -5.52
CA THR A 8 1.80 -16.75 -4.34
C THR A 8 0.35 -16.93 -3.84
N LEU A 9 0.09 -18.07 -3.17
CA LEU A 9 -1.22 -18.34 -2.59
C LEU A 9 -1.63 -17.29 -1.55
N ALA A 10 -0.67 -16.80 -0.75
CA ALA A 10 -0.93 -15.76 0.24
C ALA A 10 -1.41 -14.45 -0.41
N THR A 11 -0.79 -14.05 -1.52
CA THR A 11 -1.22 -12.89 -2.31
C THR A 11 -2.60 -13.10 -2.92
N GLU A 12 -2.88 -14.28 -3.47
CA GLU A 12 -4.19 -14.62 -4.03
C GLU A 12 -5.32 -14.54 -2.98
N LEU A 13 -5.09 -15.10 -1.78
CA LEU A 13 -6.04 -15.04 -0.66
C LEU A 13 -6.28 -13.60 -0.20
N THR A 14 -5.22 -12.78 -0.14
CA THR A 14 -5.31 -11.36 0.22
C THR A 14 -6.12 -10.57 -0.80
N ILE A 15 -5.90 -10.81 -2.10
CA ILE A 15 -6.71 -10.23 -3.18
C ILE A 15 -8.18 -10.70 -3.07
N GLY A 16 -8.41 -11.94 -2.64
CA GLY A 16 -9.73 -12.46 -2.30
C GLY A 16 -10.46 -11.58 -1.29
N ARG A 17 -9.82 -11.31 -0.13
CA ARG A 17 -10.36 -10.45 0.93
C ARG A 17 -10.59 -9.01 0.46
N ILE A 18 -9.66 -8.44 -0.31
CA ILE A 18 -9.81 -7.09 -0.89
C ILE A 18 -11.05 -7.01 -1.78
N ARG A 19 -11.26 -8.01 -2.64
CA ARG A 19 -12.43 -8.05 -3.54
C ARG A 19 -13.74 -8.22 -2.76
N GLU A 20 -13.74 -9.04 -1.72
CA GLU A 20 -14.89 -9.22 -0.82
C GLU A 20 -15.27 -7.91 -0.12
N ALA A 21 -14.30 -7.15 0.38
CA ALA A 21 -14.54 -5.83 0.94
C ALA A 21 -15.15 -4.86 -0.09
N GLY A 22 -14.70 -4.94 -1.35
CA GLY A 22 -15.22 -4.14 -2.46
C GLY A 22 -16.70 -4.33 -2.75
N ILE A 23 -17.20 -5.56 -2.64
CA ILE A 23 -18.62 -5.91 -2.90
C ILE A 23 -19.51 -5.84 -1.65
N SER A 24 -18.92 -5.72 -0.46
CA SER A 24 -19.64 -5.60 0.81
C SER A 24 -20.34 -4.24 0.95
N THR A 25 -21.37 -4.15 1.80
CA THR A 25 -22.15 -2.93 2.06
C THR A 25 -21.51 -1.97 3.08
N ILE A 26 -20.19 -2.08 3.28
CA ILE A 26 -19.43 -1.22 4.21
C ILE A 26 -19.30 0.21 3.67
N THR A 27 -19.07 1.18 4.56
CA THR A 27 -18.90 2.57 4.15
C THR A 27 -17.63 2.77 3.31
N ALA A 28 -17.55 3.87 2.55
CA ALA A 28 -16.36 4.21 1.78
C ALA A 28 -15.11 4.40 2.67
N ARG A 29 -15.31 4.94 3.87
CA ARG A 29 -14.27 5.05 4.90
C ARG A 29 -13.77 3.66 5.31
N ASP A 30 -14.69 2.78 5.70
CA ASP A 30 -14.35 1.43 6.16
C ASP A 30 -13.71 0.60 5.05
N LEU A 31 -14.10 0.81 3.79
CA LEU A 31 -13.45 0.17 2.65
C LEU A 31 -11.96 0.51 2.58
N ILE A 32 -11.60 1.80 2.64
CA ILE A 32 -10.19 2.22 2.63
C ILE A 32 -9.44 1.68 3.85
N LEU A 33 -10.07 1.75 5.03
CA LEU A 33 -9.50 1.26 6.29
C LEU A 33 -9.41 -0.27 6.38
N THR A 34 -10.06 -0.99 5.47
CA THR A 34 -9.94 -2.46 5.35
C THR A 34 -8.93 -2.84 4.27
N VAL A 35 -9.05 -2.25 3.06
CA VAL A 35 -8.26 -2.65 1.89
C VAL A 35 -6.79 -2.25 2.00
N VAL A 36 -6.49 -1.05 2.49
CA VAL A 36 -5.09 -0.58 2.57
C VAL A 36 -4.28 -1.41 3.58
N PRO A 37 -4.77 -1.67 4.81
CA PRO A 37 -4.04 -2.52 5.76
C PRO A 37 -3.83 -3.97 5.30
N GLU A 38 -4.72 -4.53 4.49
CA GLU A 38 -4.52 -5.87 3.89
C GLU A 38 -3.29 -5.89 2.98
N VAL A 39 -3.10 -4.85 2.15
CA VAL A 39 -1.91 -4.72 1.32
C VAL A 39 -0.66 -4.48 2.17
N GLU A 40 -0.74 -3.59 3.16
CA GLU A 40 0.38 -3.30 4.07
C GLU A 40 0.86 -4.56 4.79
N SER A 41 -0.07 -5.33 5.37
CA SER A 41 0.22 -6.57 6.09
C SER A 41 0.87 -7.61 5.18
N ARG A 42 0.34 -7.79 3.96
CA ARG A 42 0.92 -8.74 3.01
C ARG A 42 2.33 -8.32 2.56
N ILE A 43 2.59 -7.02 2.39
CA ILE A 43 3.93 -6.51 2.07
C ILE A 43 4.91 -6.75 3.23
N GLU A 44 4.48 -6.60 4.48
CA GLU A 44 5.31 -6.95 5.63
C GLU A 44 5.67 -8.43 5.66
N GLU A 45 4.71 -9.31 5.39
CA GLU A 45 4.96 -10.74 5.27
C GLU A 45 5.97 -11.03 4.16
N MET A 46 5.82 -10.43 2.97
CA MET A 46 6.78 -10.57 1.87
C MET A 46 8.19 -10.11 2.28
N ILE A 47 8.31 -8.98 2.98
CA ILE A 47 9.59 -8.49 3.49
C ILE A 47 10.19 -9.51 4.47
N ARG A 48 9.39 -10.04 5.41
CA ARG A 48 9.85 -11.07 6.37
C ARG A 48 10.27 -12.36 5.65
N GLU A 49 9.57 -12.77 4.61
CA GLU A 49 9.92 -13.92 3.77
C GLU A 49 11.24 -13.68 3.03
N LEU A 50 11.44 -12.50 2.42
CA LEU A 50 12.69 -12.14 1.72
C LEU A 50 13.88 -12.11 2.68
N VAL A 51 13.68 -11.49 3.85
CA VAL A 51 14.64 -11.46 4.95
C VAL A 51 15.05 -12.88 5.35
N SER A 52 14.09 -13.79 5.56
CA SER A 52 14.40 -15.14 6.05
C SER A 52 15.15 -15.99 5.01
N ARG A 53 15.01 -15.68 3.73
CA ARG A 53 15.71 -16.35 2.61
C ARG A 53 17.07 -15.71 2.30
N ALA A 54 17.31 -14.48 2.75
CA ALA A 54 18.53 -13.76 2.43
C ALA A 54 19.76 -14.47 3.03
N LYS A 55 20.77 -14.75 2.19
CA LYS A 55 21.99 -15.50 2.58
C LYS A 55 22.78 -14.86 3.73
N PHE A 56 22.59 -13.57 3.99
CA PHE A 56 23.26 -12.84 5.08
C PHE A 56 22.50 -12.89 6.41
N ALA A 57 21.22 -13.29 6.43
CA ALA A 57 20.41 -13.39 7.65
C ALA A 57 21.04 -14.24 8.78
N PRO A 58 21.70 -15.39 8.52
CA PRO A 58 22.32 -16.19 9.59
C PRO A 58 23.64 -15.61 10.13
N THR A 59 24.18 -14.52 9.56
CA THR A 59 25.37 -13.87 10.11
C THR A 59 24.99 -13.00 11.32
N ALA A 60 25.90 -12.84 12.30
CA ALA A 60 25.67 -11.96 13.44
C ALA A 60 25.33 -10.52 13.01
N LEU A 61 26.01 -10.03 11.95
CA LEU A 61 25.74 -8.72 11.36
C LEU A 61 24.36 -8.65 10.68
N GLY A 62 24.00 -9.67 9.91
CA GLY A 62 22.68 -9.74 9.25
C GLY A 62 21.54 -9.87 10.25
N SER A 63 21.72 -10.67 11.29
CA SER A 63 20.77 -10.78 12.41
C SER A 63 20.62 -9.45 13.15
N PHE A 64 21.71 -8.71 13.41
CA PHE A 64 21.66 -7.39 14.02
C PHE A 64 20.96 -6.34 13.12
N LEU A 65 21.36 -6.24 11.85
CA LEU A 65 20.81 -5.25 10.92
C LEU A 65 19.33 -5.49 10.62
N ILE A 66 18.94 -6.76 10.49
CA ILE A 66 17.56 -7.12 10.21
C ILE A 66 16.76 -7.08 11.51
N LYS A 67 17.08 -7.89 12.51
CA LYS A 67 16.15 -8.17 13.61
C LYS A 67 15.88 -6.96 14.50
N ASP A 68 16.88 -6.11 14.71
CA ASP A 68 16.75 -4.94 15.59
C ASP A 68 16.16 -3.72 14.87
N ASN A 69 16.15 -3.70 13.53
CA ASN A 69 15.60 -2.59 12.75
C ASN A 69 14.36 -2.97 11.92
N LEU A 70 14.01 -4.25 11.78
CA LEU A 70 12.91 -4.69 10.90
C LEU A 70 11.60 -4.03 11.27
N ASP A 71 11.30 -3.97 12.57
CA ASP A 71 10.07 -3.36 13.06
C ASP A 71 10.06 -1.83 12.85
N SER A 72 11.23 -1.18 12.80
CA SER A 72 11.33 0.24 12.44
C SER A 72 10.90 0.48 10.99
N TYR A 73 11.20 -0.46 10.08
CA TYR A 73 10.77 -0.37 8.69
C TYR A 73 9.26 -0.54 8.50
N PHE A 74 8.57 -1.15 9.48
CA PHE A 74 7.12 -1.32 9.47
C PHE A 74 6.36 -0.15 10.10
N GLN A 75 7.05 0.89 10.58
CA GLN A 75 6.37 2.05 11.17
C GLN A 75 5.65 2.93 10.13
N SER A 76 6.12 2.96 8.88
CA SER A 76 5.50 3.76 7.83
C SER A 76 5.59 3.10 6.47
N TRP A 77 4.66 3.45 5.58
CA TRP A 77 4.68 2.95 4.20
C TRP A 77 5.98 3.31 3.49
N LYS A 78 6.47 4.53 3.70
CA LYS A 78 7.73 5.02 3.13
C LYS A 78 8.92 4.14 3.52
N GLU A 79 9.01 3.71 4.78
CA GLU A 79 10.10 2.84 5.23
C GLU A 79 9.96 1.41 4.65
N ARG A 80 8.73 0.89 4.46
CA ARG A 80 8.49 -0.38 3.74
C ARG A 80 8.98 -0.29 2.29
N GLU A 81 8.66 0.79 1.58
CA GLU A 81 9.16 0.99 0.21
C GLU A 81 10.68 1.12 0.14
N LYS A 82 11.26 1.79 1.15
CA LYS A 82 12.71 1.97 1.25
C LYS A 82 13.44 0.65 1.40
N ILE A 83 12.98 -0.24 2.30
CA ILE A 83 13.64 -1.55 2.47
C ILE A 83 13.50 -2.43 1.20
N LEU A 84 12.33 -2.42 0.55
CA LEU A 84 12.14 -3.15 -0.71
C LEU A 84 13.13 -2.69 -1.79
N LYS A 85 13.31 -1.37 -1.92
CA LYS A 85 14.22 -0.79 -2.91
C LYS A 85 15.70 -0.97 -2.54
N ASP A 86 16.07 -0.55 -1.35
CA ASP A 86 17.48 -0.39 -0.96
C ASP A 86 18.11 -1.73 -0.57
N VAL A 87 17.33 -2.67 -0.04
CA VAL A 87 17.82 -3.99 0.40
C VAL A 87 17.51 -5.08 -0.63
N PHE A 88 16.29 -5.10 -1.17
CA PHE A 88 15.85 -6.15 -2.08
C PHE A 88 15.89 -5.76 -3.56
N GLY A 89 16.29 -4.52 -3.87
CA GLY A 89 16.56 -4.08 -5.24
C GLY A 89 15.31 -3.87 -6.10
N PHE A 90 14.10 -3.90 -5.53
CA PHE A 90 12.87 -3.69 -6.29
C PHE A 90 11.96 -2.64 -5.68
N SER A 91 11.26 -1.91 -6.55
CA SER A 91 10.30 -0.90 -6.14
C SER A 91 9.12 -0.88 -7.10
N VAL A 92 7.93 -0.63 -6.56
CA VAL A 92 6.70 -0.42 -7.33
C VAL A 92 6.40 1.09 -7.47
N SER A 93 6.95 1.93 -6.58
CA SER A 93 6.65 3.36 -6.38
C SER A 93 6.87 4.26 -7.62
N GLY A 94 7.78 3.88 -8.52
CA GLY A 94 8.05 4.61 -9.77
C GLY A 94 7.04 4.35 -10.90
N SER A 95 6.23 3.29 -10.77
CA SER A 95 5.22 2.91 -11.77
C SER A 95 3.88 3.60 -11.53
N LYS A 96 3.00 3.62 -12.54
CA LYS A 96 1.61 4.05 -12.34
C LYS A 96 0.91 3.24 -11.25
N ILE A 97 1.14 1.92 -11.19
CA ILE A 97 0.56 1.03 -10.18
C ILE A 97 0.97 1.48 -8.77
N GLY A 98 2.25 1.80 -8.56
CA GLY A 98 2.75 2.30 -7.29
C GLY A 98 2.16 3.64 -6.91
N GLN A 99 2.05 4.57 -7.86
CA GLN A 99 1.45 5.88 -7.62
C GLN A 99 -0.05 5.78 -7.29
N ASP A 100 -0.78 4.89 -7.95
CA ASP A 100 -2.21 4.66 -7.72
C ASP A 100 -2.44 4.09 -6.31
N PHE A 101 -1.60 3.15 -5.85
CA PHE A 101 -1.67 2.64 -4.47
C PHE A 101 -1.21 3.67 -3.43
N GLN A 102 -0.16 4.44 -3.71
CA GLN A 102 0.28 5.52 -2.83
C GLN A 102 -0.84 6.51 -2.54
N LEU A 103 -1.68 6.80 -3.54
CA LEU A 103 -2.89 7.61 -3.36
C LEU A 103 -3.83 7.03 -2.29
N LEU A 104 -4.00 5.71 -2.25
CA LEU A 104 -4.83 5.04 -1.24
C LEU A 104 -4.22 5.14 0.16
N VAL A 105 -2.90 4.98 0.26
CA VAL A 105 -2.16 5.19 1.52
C VAL A 105 -2.35 6.62 2.04
N ASP A 106 -2.28 7.62 1.15
CA ASP A 106 -2.49 9.02 1.48
C ASP A 106 -3.91 9.29 2.00
N VAL A 107 -4.92 8.70 1.36
CA VAL A 107 -6.32 8.77 1.84
C VAL A 107 -6.47 8.09 3.19
N ARG A 108 -5.93 6.88 3.37
CA ARG A 108 -5.96 6.15 4.64
C ARG A 108 -5.32 6.96 5.77
N ASN A 109 -4.19 7.62 5.52
CA ASN A 109 -3.52 8.48 6.49
C ASN A 109 -4.36 9.71 6.88
N ALA A 110 -5.01 10.35 5.90
CA ALA A 110 -5.95 11.44 6.16
C ALA A 110 -7.16 10.98 7.01
N LEU A 111 -7.69 9.79 6.75
CA LEU A 111 -8.81 9.23 7.52
C LEU A 111 -8.42 8.85 8.95
N MET A 112 -7.26 8.22 9.13
CA MET A 112 -6.78 7.74 10.43
C MET A 112 -6.24 8.86 11.34
N HIS A 113 -5.50 9.81 10.78
CA HIS A 113 -4.73 10.79 11.56
C HIS A 113 -5.21 12.23 11.37
N GLY A 114 -5.84 12.54 10.23
CA GLY A 114 -6.36 13.88 9.93
C GLY A 114 -7.85 14.05 10.21
N ASN A 115 -8.52 13.06 10.81
CA ASN A 115 -9.97 13.03 10.99
C ASN A 115 -10.74 13.30 9.67
N GLY A 116 -10.27 12.71 8.57
CA GLY A 116 -10.82 12.93 7.24
C GLY A 116 -10.35 14.21 6.54
N SER A 117 -9.40 14.94 7.14
CA SER A 117 -8.69 16.04 6.49
C SER A 117 -7.27 15.63 6.11
N PHE A 118 -6.64 16.35 5.19
CA PHE A 118 -5.22 16.16 4.92
C PHE A 118 -4.39 16.30 6.21
N THR A 119 -3.39 15.44 6.35
CA THR A 119 -2.47 15.53 7.49
C THR A 119 -1.63 16.81 7.39
N SER A 120 -1.04 17.22 8.50
CA SER A 120 -0.11 18.36 8.54
C SER A 120 1.02 18.16 7.54
N GLN A 121 1.53 16.93 7.39
CA GLN A 121 2.57 16.55 6.43
C GLN A 121 2.11 16.67 4.97
N GLN A 122 0.88 16.27 4.65
CA GLN A 122 0.31 16.43 3.30
C GLN A 122 0.07 17.90 2.95
N SER A 123 -0.26 18.71 3.94
CA SER A 123 -0.58 20.13 3.77
C SER A 123 0.64 21.05 3.67
N GLN A 124 1.87 20.52 3.78
CA GLN A 124 3.09 21.34 3.76
C GLN A 124 3.41 21.96 2.40
N SER A 125 2.84 21.42 1.31
CA SER A 125 3.05 21.97 -0.04
C SER A 125 1.71 22.15 -0.74
N LEU A 126 1.36 23.40 -1.05
CA LEU A 126 0.14 23.74 -1.78
C LEU A 126 0.08 23.04 -3.14
N THR A 127 1.23 22.92 -3.83
CA THR A 127 1.33 22.18 -5.10
C THR A 127 1.07 20.69 -4.90
N ALA A 128 1.62 20.09 -3.84
CA ALA A 128 1.37 18.68 -3.53
C ALA A 128 -0.12 18.44 -3.22
N VAL A 129 -0.75 19.35 -2.47
CA VAL A 129 -2.19 19.30 -2.17
C VAL A 129 -3.02 19.41 -3.45
N LEU A 130 -2.71 20.35 -4.35
CA LEU A 130 -3.44 20.52 -5.61
C LEU A 130 -3.27 19.31 -6.55
N THR A 131 -2.06 18.76 -6.65
CA THR A 131 -1.81 17.54 -7.42
C THR A 131 -2.56 16.35 -6.82
N LEU A 132 -2.54 16.20 -5.49
CA LEU A 132 -3.25 15.14 -4.79
C LEU A 132 -4.76 15.26 -5.01
N LYS A 133 -5.35 16.46 -4.86
CA LYS A 133 -6.77 16.72 -5.16
C LYS A 133 -7.14 16.29 -6.58
N LYS A 134 -6.33 16.68 -7.58
CA LYS A 134 -6.60 16.34 -8.98
C LYS A 134 -6.57 14.83 -9.20
N LYS A 135 -5.55 14.14 -8.67
CA LYS A 135 -5.44 12.68 -8.78
C LYS A 135 -6.58 11.96 -8.05
N LEU A 136 -6.94 12.41 -6.84
CA LEU A 136 -8.06 11.86 -6.06
C LEU A 136 -9.40 11.94 -6.81
N GLY A 137 -9.68 13.07 -7.45
CA GLY A 137 -10.90 13.22 -8.25
C GLY A 137 -10.94 12.34 -9.50
N VAL A 138 -9.83 12.27 -10.24
CA VAL A 138 -9.75 11.50 -11.50
C VAL A 138 -9.68 10.00 -11.25
N ASP A 139 -8.78 9.59 -10.35
CA ASP A 139 -8.42 8.19 -10.18
C ASP A 139 -9.31 7.48 -9.15
N LEU A 140 -9.86 8.18 -8.17
CA LEU A 140 -10.68 7.55 -7.11
C LEU A 140 -12.10 8.12 -6.99
N SER A 141 -12.44 9.17 -7.75
CA SER A 141 -13.72 9.88 -7.61
C SER A 141 -13.96 10.43 -6.20
N VAL A 142 -12.87 10.84 -5.54
CA VAL A 142 -12.88 11.49 -4.22
C VAL A 142 -12.89 13.00 -4.42
N GLU A 143 -13.86 13.66 -3.83
CA GLU A 143 -13.94 15.12 -3.82
C GLU A 143 -13.17 15.69 -2.61
N VAL A 144 -12.66 16.92 -2.75
CA VAL A 144 -11.90 17.57 -1.67
C VAL A 144 -12.38 19.00 -1.47
N GLN A 145 -13.06 19.25 -0.35
CA GLN A 145 -13.55 20.58 0.05
C GLN A 145 -12.64 21.19 1.11
N GLY A 146 -11.91 22.26 0.75
CA GLY A 146 -10.87 22.83 1.61
C GLY A 146 -9.77 21.80 1.86
N GLN A 147 -9.66 21.31 3.10
CA GLN A 147 -8.76 20.22 3.50
C GLN A 147 -9.48 18.88 3.73
N LYS A 148 -10.82 18.84 3.69
CA LYS A 148 -11.61 17.64 3.98
C LYS A 148 -11.80 16.78 2.74
N LEU A 149 -11.66 15.47 2.91
CA LEU A 149 -11.98 14.46 1.92
C LEU A 149 -13.47 14.12 2.00
N LEU A 150 -14.15 14.17 0.86
CA LEU A 150 -15.51 13.68 0.69
C LEU A 150 -15.45 12.38 -0.11
N LEU A 151 -15.85 11.29 0.54
CA LEU A 151 -15.75 9.94 -0.01
C LEU A 151 -17.07 9.44 -0.64
N ASP A 152 -18.09 10.28 -0.71
CA ASP A 152 -19.44 9.86 -1.17
C ASP A 152 -19.42 9.37 -2.63
N GLY A 153 -18.51 9.90 -3.45
CA GLY A 153 -18.28 9.47 -4.83
C GLY A 153 -17.24 8.35 -5.00
N LEU A 154 -16.66 7.83 -3.91
CA LEU A 154 -15.52 6.91 -3.98
C LEU A 154 -15.82 5.69 -4.86
N ASN A 155 -15.00 5.49 -5.89
CA ASN A 155 -15.13 4.34 -6.76
C ASN A 155 -14.51 3.08 -6.12
N ARG A 156 -15.36 2.26 -5.50
CA ARG A 156 -14.98 1.02 -4.80
C ARG A 156 -14.17 0.05 -5.68
N ILE A 157 -14.55 -0.06 -6.96
CA ILE A 157 -13.87 -0.94 -7.92
C ILE A 157 -12.43 -0.46 -8.11
N LYS A 158 -12.23 0.84 -8.35
CA LYS A 158 -10.89 1.42 -8.55
C LYS A 158 -10.00 1.27 -7.31
N VAL A 159 -10.56 1.38 -6.10
CA VAL A 159 -9.83 1.11 -4.85
C VAL A 159 -9.31 -0.32 -4.80
N CYS A 160 -10.20 -1.29 -5.03
CA CYS A 160 -9.84 -2.71 -4.99
C CYS A 160 -8.87 -3.08 -6.12
N ASP A 161 -9.04 -2.48 -7.30
CA ASP A 161 -8.17 -2.68 -8.45
C ASP A 161 -6.75 -2.16 -8.20
N ALA A 162 -6.61 -0.94 -7.68
CA ALA A 162 -5.31 -0.35 -7.38
C ALA A 162 -4.55 -1.18 -6.32
N ALA A 163 -5.25 -1.59 -5.25
CA ALA A 163 -4.69 -2.46 -4.22
C ALA A 163 -4.28 -3.84 -4.77
N SER A 164 -5.15 -4.48 -5.55
CA SER A 164 -4.89 -5.80 -6.12
C SER A 164 -3.74 -5.76 -7.13
N LYS A 165 -3.69 -4.75 -8.02
CA LYS A 165 -2.62 -4.58 -9.00
C LYS A 165 -1.28 -4.35 -8.33
N TYR A 166 -1.25 -3.56 -7.25
CA TYR A 166 -0.04 -3.36 -6.47
C TYR A 166 0.49 -4.67 -5.90
N LEU A 167 -0.38 -5.48 -5.28
CA LEU A 167 0.03 -6.77 -4.72
C LEU A 167 0.55 -7.74 -5.78
N VAL A 168 -0.10 -7.81 -6.94
CA VAL A 168 0.37 -8.66 -8.05
C VAL A 168 1.77 -8.22 -8.50
N GLU A 169 1.96 -6.93 -8.74
CA GLU A 169 3.25 -6.39 -9.18
C GLU A 169 4.35 -6.60 -8.13
N ALA A 170 4.04 -6.36 -6.86
CA ALA A 170 4.99 -6.56 -5.76
C ALA A 170 5.38 -8.04 -5.62
N ASP A 171 4.42 -8.96 -5.71
CA ASP A 171 4.67 -10.40 -5.58
C ASP A 171 5.49 -10.94 -6.76
N LEU A 172 5.18 -10.50 -7.98
CA LEU A 172 5.95 -10.85 -9.18
C LEU A 172 7.42 -10.41 -9.05
N LYS A 173 7.67 -9.19 -8.59
CA LYS A 173 9.03 -8.70 -8.34
C LYS A 173 9.71 -9.44 -7.19
N CYS A 174 8.98 -9.73 -6.13
CA CYS A 174 9.47 -10.51 -4.99
C CYS A 174 9.94 -11.91 -5.43
N MET A 175 9.17 -12.58 -6.28
CA MET A 175 9.55 -13.88 -6.84
C MET A 175 10.69 -13.79 -7.86
N GLY A 176 10.74 -12.73 -8.67
CA GLY A 176 11.80 -12.51 -9.66
C GLY A 176 13.14 -12.02 -9.09
N SER A 177 13.18 -11.64 -7.80
CA SER A 177 14.40 -11.20 -7.10
C SER A 177 15.19 -12.35 -6.47
N GLN A 178 14.88 -13.60 -6.84
CA GLN A 178 15.52 -14.84 -6.34
C GLN A 178 16.73 -15.26 -7.17
#